data_AF-A0A9D2DJQ8-F1
#
_entry.id   AF-A0A9D2DJQ8-F1
#
_cell.length_a   1.000
_cell.length_b   1.000
_cell.length_c   1.000
_cell.angle_alpha   90.00
_cell.angle_beta   90.00
_cell.angle_gamma   90.00
#
_symmetry.space_group_name_H-M   'P 1'
#
loop_
_entity.id
_entity.type
_entity.pdbx_description
1 polymer ?
#
loop_
_entity_poly.entity_id
_entity_poly.type
_entity_poly.pdbx_seq_one_letter_code
_entity_poly.pdbx_strand_id
1 'polypeptide(L)'
;MTMQSKWVRVGSVRRFDNIASDKAQALKVLEEAAEVFGAYQTWEREVTRWGNPRSFDSYPFRQDLMDECADLIQATLNLVAALGVEDFRPWMKACEERNRKRGRITK
;
A
#
# COMPACT_ATOMS: atom_id res chain seq x y z
N MET A 1 10.81 -23.05 -12.54
CA MET A 1 9.94 -21.89 -12.23
C MET A 1 9.90 -21.74 -10.73
N THR A 2 10.45 -20.66 -10.18
CA THR A 2 10.33 -20.33 -8.76
C THR A 2 8.86 -20.02 -8.47
N MET A 3 8.22 -20.75 -7.55
CA MET A 3 6.89 -20.37 -7.06
C MET A 3 6.99 -18.97 -6.48
N GLN A 4 6.29 -17.99 -7.07
CA GLN A 4 6.15 -16.69 -6.42
C GLN A 4 5.46 -16.91 -5.08
N SER A 5 6.11 -16.43 -4.03
CA SER A 5 5.50 -16.35 -2.71
C SER A 5 4.22 -15.53 -2.80
N LYS A 6 3.12 -16.02 -2.19
CA LYS A 6 1.90 -15.23 -2.00
C LYS A 6 2.03 -14.18 -0.89
N TRP A 7 3.19 -14.13 -0.25
CA TRP A 7 3.49 -13.18 0.82
C TRP A 7 4.22 -11.96 0.26
N VAL A 8 3.71 -10.78 0.60
CA VAL A 8 4.42 -9.51 0.53
C VAL A 8 4.89 -9.16 1.95
N ARG A 9 6.17 -8.85 2.12
CA ARG A 9 6.77 -8.53 3.42
C ARG A 9 7.02 -7.03 3.50
N VAL A 10 6.39 -6.37 4.49
CA VAL A 10 6.56 -4.93 4.74
C VAL A 10 7.50 -4.66 5.93
N GLY A 11 7.49 -5.52 6.95
CA GLY A 11 8.26 -5.31 8.19
C GLY A 11 7.54 -4.38 9.17
N SER A 12 8.29 -3.76 10.08
CA SER A 12 7.77 -2.74 11.00
C SER A 12 7.84 -1.36 10.35
N VAL A 13 6.75 -0.59 10.45
CA VAL A 13 6.67 0.78 9.93
C VAL A 13 6.73 1.75 11.11
N ARG A 14 7.60 2.76 11.02
CA ARG A 14 7.75 3.77 12.05
C ARG A 14 6.69 4.86 11.84
N ARG A 15 5.94 5.21 12.87
CA ARG A 15 4.99 6.34 12.83
C ARG A 15 5.72 7.68 12.77
N PHE A 16 5.04 8.72 12.33
CA PHE A 16 5.54 10.09 12.46
C PHE A 16 5.57 10.55 13.92
N ASP A 17 6.44 11.51 14.21
CA ASP A 17 6.58 12.07 15.57
C ASP A 17 5.29 12.72 16.03
N ASN A 18 4.69 13.53 15.15
CA ASN A 18 3.44 14.25 15.37
C ASN A 18 2.30 13.57 14.62
N ILE A 19 1.42 12.89 15.34
CA ILE A 19 0.20 12.27 14.81
C ILE A 19 -0.99 12.65 15.69
N ALA A 20 -2.17 12.77 15.09
CA ALA A 20 -3.40 13.11 15.79
C ALA A 20 -4.58 12.31 15.23
N SER A 21 -5.53 11.94 16.08
CA SER A 21 -6.74 11.22 15.66
C SER A 21 -7.80 12.21 15.16
N ASP A 22 -7.42 13.05 14.20
CA ASP A 22 -8.26 14.13 13.68
C ASP A 22 -8.65 13.90 12.22
N LYS A 23 -9.47 14.82 11.70
CA LYS A 23 -9.94 14.78 10.33
C LYS A 23 -8.81 14.90 9.32
N ALA A 24 -7.75 15.66 9.61
CA ALA A 24 -6.64 15.86 8.70
C ALA A 24 -5.83 14.56 8.52
N GLN A 25 -5.55 13.86 9.62
CA GLN A 25 -4.89 12.56 9.58
C GLN A 25 -5.71 11.51 8.82
N ALA A 26 -7.03 11.50 9.00
CA ALA A 26 -7.93 10.62 8.26
C ALA A 26 -8.03 10.99 6.77
N LEU A 27 -8.03 12.28 6.44
CA LEU A 27 -8.03 12.78 5.07
C LEU A 27 -6.77 12.35 4.32
N LYS A 28 -5.60 12.35 4.98
CA LYS A 28 -4.36 11.94 4.32
C LYS A 28 -4.44 10.53 3.75
N VAL A 29 -5.11 9.59 4.43
CA VAL A 29 -5.32 8.22 3.90
C VAL A 29 -6.06 8.24 2.55
N LEU A 30 -7.03 9.13 2.38
CA LEU A 30 -7.76 9.29 1.11
C LEU A 30 -6.90 9.95 0.04
N GLU A 31 -6.11 10.96 0.41
CA GLU A 31 -5.17 11.64 -0.51
C GLU A 31 -4.16 10.64 -1.07
N GLU A 32 -3.48 9.87 -0.22
CA GLU A 32 -2.52 8.84 -0.65
C GLU A 32 -3.18 7.76 -1.53
N ALA A 33 -4.43 7.39 -1.24
CA ALA A 33 -5.15 6.44 -2.07
C ALA A 33 -5.45 7.00 -3.47
N ALA A 34 -5.70 8.31 -3.58
CA ALA A 34 -5.85 8.99 -4.85
C ALA A 34 -4.50 9.11 -5.60
N GLU A 35 -3.41 9.35 -4.87
CA GLU A 35 -2.05 9.42 -5.43
C GLU A 35 -1.61 8.06 -6.00
N VAL A 36 -1.85 6.95 -5.29
CA VAL A 36 -1.67 5.58 -5.82
C VAL A 36 -2.41 5.38 -7.15
N PHE A 37 -3.68 5.82 -7.21
CA PHE A 37 -4.47 5.67 -8.42
C PHE A 37 -3.92 6.51 -9.58
N GLY A 38 -3.53 7.76 -9.32
CA GLY A 38 -2.92 8.63 -10.33
C GLY A 38 -1.58 8.11 -10.84
N ALA A 39 -0.74 7.57 -9.94
CA ALA A 39 0.53 6.94 -10.30
C ALA A 39 0.31 5.69 -11.15
N TYR A 40 -0.71 4.88 -10.86
CA TYR A 40 -1.07 3.73 -11.69
C TYR A 40 -1.45 4.15 -13.11
N GLN A 41 -2.29 5.18 -13.27
CA GLN A 41 -2.70 5.67 -14.60
C GLN A 41 -1.50 6.16 -15.42
N THR A 42 -0.54 6.80 -14.76
CA THR A 42 0.70 7.24 -15.39
C THR A 42 1.57 6.07 -15.81
N TRP A 43 1.78 5.10 -14.91
CA TRP A 43 2.52 3.88 -15.24
C TRP A 43 1.86 3.11 -16.39
N GLU A 44 0.55 2.87 -16.36
CA GLU A 44 -0.20 2.14 -17.40
C GLU A 44 -0.07 2.79 -18.79
N ARG A 45 -0.16 4.12 -18.86
CA ARG A 45 0.02 4.89 -20.10
C ARG A 45 1.43 4.68 -20.68
N GLU A 46 2.45 4.72 -19.85
CA GLU A 46 3.84 4.56 -20.28
C GLU A 46 4.17 3.12 -20.67
N VAL A 47 3.66 2.13 -19.92
CA VAL A 47 3.76 0.72 -20.32
C VAL A 47 3.11 0.48 -21.68
N THR A 48 1.95 1.08 -21.93
CA THR A 48 1.25 1.00 -23.21
C THR A 48 2.06 1.64 -24.34
N ARG A 49 2.70 2.79 -24.07
CA ARG A 49 3.54 3.52 -25.02
C ARG A 49 4.80 2.75 -25.43
N TRP A 50 5.43 2.06 -24.48
CA TRP A 50 6.73 1.40 -24.68
C TRP A 50 6.66 -0.13 -24.83
N GLY A 51 5.47 -0.72 -24.67
CA GLY A 51 5.20 -2.15 -24.90
C GLY A 51 5.83 -3.12 -23.90
N ASN A 52 6.50 -2.62 -22.85
CA ASN A 52 7.13 -3.47 -21.83
C ASN A 52 7.11 -2.81 -20.44
N PRO A 53 6.41 -3.38 -19.44
CA PRO A 53 6.35 -2.87 -18.07
C PRO A 53 7.64 -2.99 -17.26
N ARG A 54 8.67 -3.56 -17.86
CA ARG A 54 10.02 -3.72 -17.29
C ARG A 54 11.08 -3.03 -18.15
N SER A 55 10.69 -2.19 -19.11
CA SER A 55 11.65 -1.34 -19.83
C SER A 55 12.34 -0.38 -18.86
N PHE A 56 13.56 0.05 -19.19
CA PHE A 56 14.25 1.10 -18.44
C PHE A 56 13.39 2.37 -18.35
N ASP A 57 12.68 2.71 -19.44
CA ASP A 57 11.82 3.90 -19.52
C ASP A 57 10.56 3.81 -18.65
N SER A 58 10.07 2.61 -18.32
CA SER A 58 8.91 2.40 -17.43
C SER A 58 9.31 2.26 -15.95
N TYR A 59 10.61 2.14 -15.65
CA TYR A 59 11.11 1.96 -14.30
C TYR A 59 10.78 3.13 -13.35
N PRO A 60 10.97 4.41 -13.73
CA PRO A 60 10.64 5.54 -12.86
C PRO A 60 9.15 5.54 -12.47
N PHE A 61 8.25 5.37 -13.43
CA PHE A 61 6.80 5.36 -13.15
C PHE A 61 6.36 4.18 -12.29
N ARG A 62 7.04 3.05 -12.43
CA ARG A 62 6.81 1.90 -11.55
C ARG A 62 7.30 2.20 -10.15
N GLN A 63 8.42 2.88 -10.00
CA GLN A 63 8.96 3.29 -8.71
C GLN A 63 8.02 4.28 -8.03
N ASP A 64 7.56 5.32 -8.73
CA ASP A 64 6.58 6.28 -8.21
C ASP A 64 5.33 5.55 -7.68
N LEU A 65 4.77 4.60 -8.45
CA LEU A 65 3.64 3.80 -7.98
C LEU A 65 3.95 2.99 -6.70
N MET A 66 5.18 2.49 -6.53
CA MET A 66 5.56 1.79 -5.30
C MET A 66 5.75 2.75 -4.13
N ASP A 67 6.24 3.95 -4.37
CA ASP A 67 6.41 4.99 -3.35
C ASP A 67 5.03 5.44 -2.84
N GLU A 68 4.07 5.73 -3.72
CA GLU A 68 2.69 6.05 -3.31
C GLU A 68 2.01 4.90 -2.55
N CYS A 69 2.30 3.64 -2.94
CA CYS A 69 1.81 2.49 -2.19
C CYS A 69 2.38 2.45 -0.76
N ALA A 70 3.64 2.84 -0.58
CA ALA A 70 4.29 2.90 0.72
C ALA A 70 3.72 4.06 1.56
N ASP A 71 3.47 5.22 0.95
CA ASP A 71 2.91 6.39 1.63
C ASP A 71 1.46 6.15 2.07
N LEU A 72 0.66 5.45 1.27
CA LEU A 72 -0.67 4.98 1.70
C LEU A 72 -0.61 4.06 2.92
N ILE A 73 0.35 3.12 2.97
CA ILE A 73 0.58 2.26 4.14
C ILE A 73 1.01 3.11 5.34
N GLN A 74 1.92 4.06 5.14
CA GLN A 74 2.40 4.97 6.18
C GLN A 74 1.28 5.84 6.76
N ALA A 75 0.45 6.48 5.91
CA ALA A 75 -0.69 7.29 6.34
C ALA A 75 -1.72 6.46 7.10
N THR A 76 -2.01 5.24 6.64
CA THR A 76 -2.91 4.31 7.33
C THR A 76 -2.37 3.96 8.72
N LEU A 77 -1.07 3.64 8.84
CA LEU A 77 -0.47 3.26 10.11
C LEU A 77 -0.26 4.44 11.06
N ASN A 78 -0.06 5.65 10.54
CA ASN A 78 -0.07 6.88 11.33
C ASN A 78 -1.45 7.11 11.98
N LEU A 79 -2.54 6.90 11.23
CA LEU A 79 -3.90 6.98 11.78
C LEU A 79 -4.15 5.89 12.84
N VAL A 80 -3.73 4.65 12.57
CA VAL A 80 -3.82 3.54 13.53
C VAL A 80 -3.07 3.86 14.83
N ALA A 81 -1.84 4.37 14.72
CA ALA A 81 -1.04 4.79 15.86
C ALA A 81 -1.69 5.96 16.62
N ALA A 82 -2.33 6.90 15.91
CA ALA A 82 -2.98 8.06 16.52
C ALA A 82 -4.21 7.65 17.35
N LEU A 83 -4.82 6.51 17.02
CA LEU A 83 -5.89 5.86 17.78
C LEU A 83 -5.36 5.04 18.97
N GLY A 84 -4.05 5.08 19.25
CA GLY A 84 -3.43 4.40 20.39
C GLY A 84 -3.08 2.93 20.14
N VAL A 85 -3.02 2.48 18.88
CA VAL A 85 -2.68 1.09 18.54
C VAL A 85 -1.23 0.98 18.11
N GLU A 86 -0.42 0.27 18.90
CA GLU A 86 1.00 0.01 18.61
C GLU A 86 1.24 -1.32 17.88
N ASP A 87 0.35 -2.31 18.07
CA ASP A 87 0.41 -3.61 17.40
C ASP A 87 -0.85 -3.89 16.58
N PHE A 88 -0.75 -3.66 15.27
CA PHE A 88 -1.87 -3.87 14.34
C PHE A 88 -1.96 -5.32 13.80
N ARG A 89 -1.03 -6.21 14.17
CA ARG A 89 -0.99 -7.59 13.66
C ARG A 89 -2.29 -8.38 13.91
N PRO A 90 -2.98 -8.26 15.07
CA PRO A 90 -4.24 -8.96 15.30
C PRO A 90 -5.34 -8.59 14.29
N TRP A 91 -5.47 -7.30 13.93
CA TRP A 91 -6.45 -6.83 12.94
C TRP A 91 -6.12 -7.33 11.54
N MET A 92 -4.82 -7.35 11.17
CA MET A 92 -4.37 -7.91 9.90
C MET A 92 -4.63 -9.41 9.79
N LYS A 93 -4.35 -10.16 10.86
CA LYS A 93 -4.67 -11.61 10.94
C LYS A 93 -6.18 -11.85 10.79
N ALA A 94 -7.00 -11.08 11.50
CA ALA A 94 -8.46 -11.18 11.37
C ALA A 94 -8.96 -10.81 9.96
N CYS A 95 -8.32 -9.84 9.30
CA CYS A 95 -8.61 -9.50 7.90
C CYS A 95 -8.29 -10.65 6.96
N GLU A 96 -7.13 -11.29 7.13
CA GLU A 96 -6.74 -12.48 6.37
C GLU A 96 -7.74 -13.62 6.55
N GLU A 97 -8.11 -13.94 7.79
CA GLU A 97 -9.10 -14.98 8.11
C GLU A 97 -10.46 -14.71 7.45
N ARG A 98 -10.94 -13.46 7.46
CA ARG A 98 -12.17 -13.07 6.74
C ARG A 98 -12.03 -13.29 5.23
N ASN A 99 -10.88 -12.95 4.65
CA ASN A 99 -10.64 -13.15 3.21
C ASN A 99 -10.50 -14.64 2.84
N ARG A 100 -9.97 -15.48 3.73
CA ARG A 100 -9.98 -16.96 3.59
C ARG A 100 -11.40 -17.51 3.61
N LYS A 101 -12.22 -17.11 4.60
CA LYS A 101 -13.63 -17.51 4.68
C LYS A 101 -14.45 -17.09 3.45
N ARG A 102 -14.11 -15.94 2.84
CA ARG A 102 -14.71 -15.45 1.59
C ARG A 102 -14.17 -16.12 0.32
N GLY A 103 -13.23 -17.05 0.42
CA GLY A 103 -12.60 -17.70 -0.73
C GLY A 103 -11.73 -16.78 -1.59
N ARG A 104 -11.28 -15.63 -1.06
CA ARG A 104 -10.35 -14.71 -1.75
C ARG A 104 -8.89 -15.13 -1.57
N ILE A 105 -8.59 -15.79 -0.46
CA ILE A 105 -7.28 -16.40 -0.17
C ILE A 105 -7.51 -17.91 -0.04
N THR A 106 -7.12 -18.68 -1.05
CA THR A 106 -7.55 -20.09 -1.21
C THR A 106 -6.44 -21.13 -1.06
N LYS A 107 -5.17 -20.73 -1.19
CA LYS A 107 -3.98 -21.61 -1.07
C LYS A 107 -2.84 -20.76 -0.53
#